data_AF-A0A4R3HUJ9-F1
#
_entry.id   AF-A0A4R3HUJ9-F1
#
_cell.length_a   1.000
_cell.length_b   1.000
_cell.length_c   1.000
_cell.angle_alpha   90.00
_cell.angle_beta   90.00
_cell.angle_gamma   90.00
#
_symmetry.space_group_name_H-M   'P 1'
#
loop_
_entity.id
_entity.type
_entity.pdbx_description
1 polymer ?
#
loop_
_entity_poly.entity_id
_entity_poly.type
_entity_poly.pdbx_seq_one_letter_code
_entity_poly.pdbx_strand_id
1 'polypeptide(L)'
;MDDGGLPEESTFKWVEEGLIRVSAVLSKSEDSQDWNRESWGAIISSTNVQVYSLLDKSCSVLLDINTFNTALQEWQGFIESKERTKEVKHVVSH
;
A
#
# COMPACT_ATOMS: atom_id res chain seq x y z
N MET A 1 -25.70 -7.04 -5.95
CA MET A 1 -24.69 -7.83 -6.66
C MET A 1 -23.37 -7.25 -6.20
N ASP A 2 -22.72 -7.96 -5.29
CA ASP A 2 -21.42 -7.60 -4.72
C ASP A 2 -20.39 -7.87 -5.82
N ASP A 3 -19.71 -6.82 -6.28
CA ASP A 3 -18.64 -6.94 -7.26
C ASP A 3 -17.38 -7.60 -6.66
N GLY A 4 -17.42 -7.96 -5.37
CA GLY A 4 -16.36 -8.67 -4.66
C GLY A 4 -15.08 -7.83 -4.52
N GLY A 5 -15.16 -6.54 -4.87
CA GLY A 5 -14.07 -5.59 -4.84
C GLY A 5 -14.20 -4.66 -3.63
N LEU A 6 -13.06 -4.26 -3.07
CA LEU A 6 -13.06 -3.16 -2.11
C LEU A 6 -13.13 -1.82 -2.83
N PRO A 7 -13.84 -0.83 -2.25
CA PRO A 7 -13.86 0.52 -2.77
C PRO A 7 -12.45 1.09 -2.98
N GLU A 8 -12.29 1.92 -4.00
CA GLU A 8 -11.02 2.60 -4.30
C GLU A 8 -10.56 3.46 -3.12
N GLU A 9 -11.49 4.14 -2.43
CA GLU A 9 -11.23 4.88 -1.19
C GLU A 9 -10.63 4.01 -0.07
N SER A 10 -11.05 2.75 0.03
CA SER A 10 -10.51 1.80 1.01
C SER A 10 -9.08 1.43 0.66
N THR A 11 -8.78 1.33 -0.64
CA THR A 11 -7.42 1.06 -1.12
C THR A 11 -6.50 2.26 -0.88
N PHE A 12 -6.97 3.48 -1.11
CA PHE A 12 -6.19 4.69 -0.84
C PHE A 12 -5.84 4.81 0.65
N LYS A 13 -6.83 4.69 1.54
CA LYS A 13 -6.62 4.74 3.00
C LYS A 13 -5.65 3.66 3.48
N TRP A 14 -5.74 2.47 2.90
CA TRP A 14 -4.85 1.36 3.26
C TRP A 14 -3.40 1.63 2.85
N VAL A 15 -3.16 2.21 1.66
CA VAL A 15 -1.81 2.63 1.24
C VAL A 15 -1.27 3.76 2.12
N GLU A 16 -2.11 4.75 2.48
CA GLU A 16 -1.74 5.82 3.41
C GLU A 16 -1.33 5.26 4.78
N GLU A 17 -2.08 4.28 5.30
CA GLU A 17 -1.73 3.56 6.54
C GLU A 17 -0.35 2.87 6.43
N GLY A 18 -0.07 2.23 5.30
CA GLY A 18 1.23 1.60 5.04
C GLY A 18 2.38 2.60 5.12
N LEU A 19 2.23 3.78 4.50
CA LEU A 19 3.23 4.86 4.55
C LEU A 19 3.43 5.42 5.96
N ILE A 20 2.36 5.54 6.75
CA ILE A 20 2.43 5.94 8.16
C ILE A 20 3.25 4.92 8.96
N ARG A 21 3.02 3.62 8.78
CA ARG A 21 3.75 2.55 9.47
C ARG A 21 5.23 2.51 9.10
N VAL A 22 5.55 2.70 7.81
CA VAL A 22 6.94 2.86 7.36
C VAL A 22 7.60 4.05 8.08
N SER A 23 6.91 5.18 8.16
CA SER A 23 7.42 6.39 8.83
C SER A 23 7.63 6.19 10.34
N ALA A 24 6.74 5.45 11.01
CA ALA A 24 6.87 5.12 12.44
C ALA A 24 8.14 4.31 12.73
N VAL A 25 8.45 3.34 11.87
CA VAL A 25 9.63 2.49 12.02
C VAL A 25 10.92 3.25 11.64
N LEU A 26 10.90 4.07 10.58
CA LEU A 26 12.04 4.90 10.19
C LEU A 26 12.38 6.00 11.21
N SER A 27 11.36 6.56 11.88
CA SER A 27 11.54 7.53 12.97
C SER A 27 11.98 6.90 14.29
N LYS A 28 12.20 5.57 14.32
CA LYS A 28 12.53 4.77 15.52
C LYS A 28 11.48 4.86 16.62
N SER A 29 10.22 5.14 16.25
CA SER A 29 9.10 5.11 17.18
C SER A 29 8.73 3.67 17.54
N GLU A 30 8.96 2.72 16.62
CA GLU A 30 8.63 1.30 16.78
C GLU A 30 9.69 0.43 16.08
N ASP A 31 9.99 -0.74 16.64
CA ASP A 31 11.00 -1.66 16.09
C ASP A 31 10.52 -2.38 14.83
N SER A 32 9.23 -2.70 14.79
CA SER A 32 8.57 -3.32 13.66
C SER A 32 7.07 -3.05 13.64
N GLN A 33 6.46 -3.13 12.46
CA GLN A 33 5.02 -2.98 12.26
C GLN A 33 4.49 -4.09 11.34
N ASP A 34 3.30 -4.60 11.64
CA ASP A 34 2.54 -5.47 10.75
C ASP A 34 1.58 -4.63 9.90
N TRP A 35 1.55 -4.91 8.61
CA TRP A 35 0.64 -4.25 7.68
C TRP A 35 0.15 -5.28 6.66
N ASN A 36 -1.12 -5.65 6.73
CA ASN A 36 -1.67 -6.72 5.91
C ASN A 36 -3.00 -6.35 5.25
N ARG A 37 -3.39 -7.17 4.28
CA ARG A 37 -4.67 -7.09 3.56
C ARG A 37 -5.25 -8.48 3.34
N GLU A 38 -6.14 -8.66 2.37
CA GLU A 38 -6.85 -9.93 2.18
C GLU A 38 -5.93 -11.06 1.67
N SER A 39 -4.97 -10.72 0.80
CA SER A 39 -4.18 -11.72 0.05
C SER A 39 -2.69 -11.74 0.40
N TRP A 40 -2.16 -10.66 0.98
CA TRP A 40 -0.75 -10.54 1.33
C TRP A 40 -0.57 -9.55 2.48
N GLY A 41 0.60 -9.60 3.12
CA GLY A 41 0.98 -8.64 4.14
C GLY A 41 2.47 -8.35 4.13
N ALA A 42 2.88 -7.45 5.02
CA ALA A 42 4.22 -6.96 5.17
C ALA A 42 4.58 -6.84 6.65
N ILE A 43 5.73 -7.39 7.03
CA ILE A 43 6.39 -7.09 8.29
C ILE A 43 7.44 -6.03 7.99
N ILE A 44 7.21 -4.82 8.50
CA ILE A 44 8.02 -3.63 8.26
C ILE A 44 9.00 -3.46 9.42
N SER A 45 10.29 -3.44 9.15
CA SER A 45 11.35 -3.17 10.13
C SER A 45 12.26 -2.04 9.62
N SER A 46 13.10 -1.47 10.50
CA SER A 46 13.93 -0.28 10.20
C SER A 46 14.92 -0.43 9.05
N THR A 47 15.15 -1.64 8.58
CA THR A 47 16.06 -1.95 7.47
C THR A 47 15.36 -2.72 6.37
N ASN A 48 14.49 -3.67 6.73
CA ASN A 48 13.93 -4.61 5.77
C ASN A 48 12.41 -4.66 5.87
N VAL A 49 11.76 -4.99 4.77
CA VAL A 49 10.33 -5.31 4.73
C VAL A 49 10.16 -6.71 4.17
N GLN A 50 9.58 -7.61 4.96
CA GLN A 50 9.21 -8.94 4.50
C GLN A 50 7.78 -8.88 3.97
N VAL A 51 7.62 -8.97 2.65
CA VAL A 51 6.31 -9.11 2.01
C VAL A 51 6.01 -10.59 1.84
N TYR A 52 4.83 -11.04 2.28
CA TYR A 52 4.46 -12.44 2.29
C TYR A 52 3.03 -12.65 1.83
N SER A 53 2.78 -13.80 1.21
CA SER A 53 1.43 -14.24 0.86
C SER A 53 0.69 -14.73 2.11
N LEU A 54 -0.57 -14.36 2.25
CA LEU A 54 -1.46 -14.92 3.27
C LEU A 54 -2.07 -16.26 2.83
N LEU A 55 -1.99 -16.57 1.53
CA LEU A 55 -2.54 -17.77 0.91
C LEU A 55 -1.51 -18.90 0.79
N ASP A 56 -0.23 -18.54 0.68
CA ASP A 56 0.89 -19.47 0.56
C ASP A 56 2.05 -19.06 1.46
N LYS A 57 2.23 -19.82 2.55
CA LYS A 57 3.27 -19.57 3.55
C LYS A 57 4.70 -19.71 3.02
N SER A 58 4.88 -20.36 1.87
CA SER A 58 6.19 -20.51 1.23
C SER A 58 6.56 -19.31 0.35
N CYS A 59 5.58 -18.48 -0.01
CA CYS A 59 5.79 -17.33 -0.88
C CYS A 59 6.04 -16.06 -0.04
N SER A 60 7.30 -15.61 -0.03
CA SER A 60 7.69 -14.33 0.56
C SER A 60 8.93 -13.75 -0.12
N VAL A 61 9.09 -12.44 0.01
CA VAL A 61 10.26 -11.69 -0.47
C VAL A 61 10.69 -10.69 0.59
N LEU A 62 12.00 -10.46 0.68
CA LEU A 62 12.59 -9.46 1.55
C LEU A 62 13.04 -8.27 0.69
N LEU A 63 12.58 -7.08 1.04
CA LEU A 63 12.90 -5.82 0.36
C LEU A 63 13.65 -4.89 1.32
N ASP A 64 14.49 -4.02 0.78
CA ASP A 64 14.99 -2.85 1.51
C ASP A 64 13.83 -1.89 1.84
N ILE A 65 13.82 -1.30 3.03
CA ILE A 65 12.73 -0.42 3.47
C ILE A 65 12.56 0.81 2.56
N ASN A 66 13.63 1.37 2.00
CA ASN A 66 13.52 2.50 1.10
C ASN A 66 12.90 2.07 -0.24
N THR A 67 13.28 0.90 -0.74
CA THR A 67 12.66 0.32 -1.94
C THR A 67 11.15 0.12 -1.76
N PHE A 68 10.75 -0.43 -0.61
CA PHE A 68 9.34 -0.61 -0.28
C PHE A 68 8.60 0.73 -0.11
N ASN A 69 9.21 1.71 0.56
CA ASN A 69 8.64 3.04 0.73
C ASN A 69 8.41 3.73 -0.62
N THR A 70 9.41 3.72 -1.51
CA THR A 70 9.28 4.28 -2.86
C THR A 70 8.18 3.57 -3.64
N ALA A 71 8.11 2.23 -3.58
CA ALA A 71 7.04 1.49 -4.25
C ALA A 71 5.64 1.88 -3.76
N LEU A 72 5.47 2.10 -2.46
CA LEU A 72 4.20 2.57 -1.89
C LEU A 72 3.85 4.00 -2.31
N GLN A 73 4.82 4.91 -2.32
CA GLN A 73 4.62 6.29 -2.77
C GLN A 73 4.21 6.35 -4.25
N GLU A 74 4.89 5.59 -5.11
CA GLU A 74 4.54 5.50 -6.53
C GLU A 74 3.14 4.88 -6.73
N TRP A 75 2.77 3.89 -5.92
CA TRP A 75 1.43 3.32 -5.97
C TRP A 75 0.36 4.31 -5.52
N GLN A 76 0.59 5.06 -4.43
CA GLN A 76 -0.29 6.14 -4.02
C GLN A 76 -0.48 7.16 -5.15
N GLY A 77 0.62 7.62 -5.75
CA GLY A 77 0.60 8.56 -6.88
C GLY A 77 -0.15 8.01 -8.11
N PHE A 78 -0.04 6.71 -8.39
CA PHE A 78 -0.80 6.05 -9.44
C PHE A 78 -2.31 6.05 -9.16
N ILE A 79 -2.73 5.73 -7.93
CA ILE A 79 -4.15 5.75 -7.53
C ILE A 79 -4.70 7.16 -7.69
N GLU A 80 -4.02 8.17 -7.15
CA GLU A 80 -4.43 9.57 -7.28
C GLU A 80 -4.49 10.06 -8.73
N SER A 81 -3.59 9.58 -9.59
CA SER A 81 -3.57 9.95 -11.01
C SER A 81 -4.82 9.47 -11.75
N LYS A 82 -5.39 8.32 -11.36
CA LYS A 82 -6.63 7.78 -11.92
C LYS A 82 -7.84 8.61 -11.53
N GLU A 83 -7.91 9.08 -10.29
CA GLU A 83 -8.97 9.97 -9.83
C GLU A 83 -8.99 11.27 -10.65
N ARG A 84 -7.82 11.89 -10.87
CA ARG A 84 -7.68 13.08 -11.73
C ARG A 84 -8.15 12.84 -13.17
N THR A 85 -7.99 11.64 -13.70
CA THR A 85 -8.45 11.34 -15.07
C THR A 85 -9.96 11.08 -15.17
N LYS A 86 -10.62 10.68 -14.08
CA LYS A 86 -12.08 10.54 -14.02
C LYS A 86 -12.76 11.91 -13.92
N GLU A 87 -12.21 12.83 -13.13
CA GLU A 87 -12.72 14.21 -13.02
C GLU A 87 -12.74 14.94 -14.37
N VAL A 88 -11.67 14.80 -15.17
CA VAL A 88 -11.60 15.44 -16.51
C VAL A 88 -12.66 14.88 -17.47
N LYS A 89 -13.04 13.60 -17.37
CA LYS A 89 -14.09 13.03 -18.24
C LYS A 89 -15.50 13.53 -17.90
N HIS A 90 -15.76 13.91 -16.65
CA HIS A 90 -17.06 14.44 -16.24
C HIS A 90 -17.27 15.91 -16.67
N VAL A 91 -16.18 16.67 -16.88
CA VAL A 91 -16.23 18.08 -17.29
C VAL A 91 -16.35 18.24 -18.82
N VAL A 92 -16.00 17.23 -19.61
CA VAL A 92 -16.00 17.29 -21.09
C VAL A 92 -17.19 16.55 -21.74
N SER A 93 -18.35 16.54 -21.07
CA SER A 93 -19.62 16.12 -21.71
C SER A 93 -20.44 17.37 -22.03
N HIS A 94 -20.29 17.89 -23.25
CA HIS A 94 -21.19 18.86 -23.88
C HIS A 94 -22.15 18.13 -24.81
#